data_AF-A0A8B3BGI0-F1
#
_entry.id   AF-A0A8B3BGI0-F1
#
_cell.length_a   1.000
_cell.length_b   1.000
_cell.length_c   1.000
_cell.angle_alpha   90.00
_cell.angle_beta   90.00
_cell.angle_gamma   90.00
#
_symmetry.space_group_name_H-M   'P 1'
#
loop_
_entity.id
_entity.type
_entity.pdbx_description
1 polymer ?
#
loop_
_entity_poly.entity_id
_entity_poly.type
_entity_poly.pdbx_seq_one_letter_code
_entity_poly.pdbx_strand_id
1 'polypeptide(L)'
;MDIKYYDLLSNTIIGVTIVATINYLFIGNIEIDGVVYLALGYLAGYFINAIGSLLEGFYYKTINGMPSDKLLTLVNGQNWTGCKRIKFYEAEKAIATLKKELNDQHASERKMFGCAMRKVNGCEDCRVPAFNAQYAWARTMLTTILIADTLCAFRFYNEWQFWPIAMILLIISWNRFKERGYYYAREVLNEYLKRTDKKE
;
A
#
# COMPACT_ATOMS: atom_id res chain seq x y z
N MET A 1 -18.11 -15.26 0.32
CA MET A 1 -16.92 -14.39 0.33
C MET A 1 -15.74 -15.32 0.53
N ASP A 2 -15.05 -15.70 -0.54
CA ASP A 2 -13.88 -16.56 -0.41
C ASP A 2 -12.80 -15.75 0.31
N ILE A 3 -12.49 -16.16 1.55
CA ILE A 3 -11.30 -15.68 2.24
C ILE A 3 -10.13 -16.22 1.42
N LYS A 4 -9.54 -15.38 0.59
CA LYS A 4 -8.36 -15.76 -0.18
C LYS A 4 -7.29 -16.16 0.83
N TYR A 5 -6.70 -17.34 0.64
CA TYR A 5 -5.67 -17.89 1.52
C TYR A 5 -4.53 -16.88 1.81
N TYR A 6 -4.23 -16.03 0.83
CA TYR A 6 -3.29 -14.92 0.96
C TYR A 6 -3.72 -13.87 2.00
N ASP A 7 -5.00 -13.51 2.05
CA ASP A 7 -5.54 -12.52 3.01
C ASP A 7 -5.53 -13.08 4.43
N LEU A 8 -5.78 -14.38 4.58
CA LEU A 8 -5.67 -15.07 5.86
C LEU A 8 -4.21 -15.05 6.36
N LEU A 9 -3.28 -15.55 5.54
CA LEU A 9 -1.87 -15.64 5.91
C LEU A 9 -1.23 -14.27 6.14
N SER A 10 -1.52 -13.30 5.28
CA SER A 10 -0.91 -11.98 5.38
C SER A 10 -1.31 -11.25 6.66
N ASN A 11 -2.57 -11.34 7.07
CA ASN A 11 -3.03 -10.79 8.35
C ASN A 11 -2.44 -11.57 9.54
N THR A 12 -2.48 -12.91 9.49
CA THR A 12 -1.98 -13.73 10.59
C THR A 12 -0.49 -13.54 10.84
N ILE A 13 0.37 -13.54 9.80
CA ILE A 13 1.82 -13.34 9.97
C ILE A 13 2.12 -11.98 10.61
N ILE A 14 1.46 -10.93 10.13
CA ILE A 14 1.64 -9.57 10.63
C ILE A 14 1.23 -9.47 12.10
N GLY A 15 0.04 -9.97 12.45
CA GLY A 15 -0.43 -9.86 13.83
C GLY A 15 0.29 -10.81 14.79
N VAL A 16 0.69 -12.02 14.36
CA VAL A 16 1.55 -12.91 15.17
C VAL A 16 2.85 -12.21 15.55
N THR A 17 3.44 -11.43 14.64
CA THR A 17 4.67 -10.66 14.93
C THR A 17 4.47 -9.66 16.06
N ILE A 18 3.32 -8.97 16.09
CA ILE A 18 2.99 -8.01 17.16
C ILE A 18 2.65 -8.73 18.46
N VAL A 19 1.86 -9.80 18.41
CA VAL A 19 1.53 -10.60 19.60
C VAL A 19 2.81 -11.17 20.23
N ALA A 20 3.77 -11.64 19.41
CA ALA A 20 5.08 -12.10 19.87
C ALA A 20 5.88 -10.99 20.54
N THR A 21 5.94 -9.83 19.90
CA THR A 21 6.62 -8.66 20.44
C THR A 21 6.01 -8.26 21.80
N ILE A 22 4.69 -8.25 21.92
CA ILE A 22 4.01 -7.92 23.18
C ILE A 22 4.29 -8.98 24.26
N ASN A 23 4.18 -10.27 23.92
CA ASN A 23 4.43 -11.36 24.86
C ASN A 23 5.85 -11.30 25.42
N TYR A 24 6.83 -11.08 24.54
CA TYR A 24 8.24 -10.94 24.91
C TYR A 24 8.49 -9.70 25.77
N LEU A 25 7.94 -8.54 25.40
CA LEU A 25 8.27 -7.27 26.07
C LEU A 25 7.51 -7.05 27.39
N PHE A 26 6.26 -7.49 27.49
CA PHE A 26 5.35 -7.09 28.58
C PHE A 26 4.80 -8.26 29.41
N ILE A 27 4.74 -9.47 28.85
CA ILE A 27 4.07 -10.61 29.50
C ILE A 27 5.08 -11.66 29.99
N GLY A 28 6.37 -11.47 29.75
CA GLY A 28 7.42 -12.36 30.26
C GLY A 28 7.53 -13.68 29.49
N ASN A 29 7.13 -13.67 28.21
CA ASN A 29 7.24 -14.81 27.30
C ASN A 29 6.50 -16.06 27.81
N ILE A 30 5.23 -15.90 28.19
CA ILE A 30 4.38 -17.01 28.61
C ILE A 30 4.14 -17.99 27.46
N GLU A 31 4.00 -19.26 27.79
CA GLU A 31 3.56 -20.28 26.83
C GLU A 31 2.07 -20.06 26.51
N ILE A 32 1.78 -19.85 25.24
CA ILE A 32 0.42 -19.69 24.72
C ILE A 32 0.19 -20.84 23.75
N ASP A 33 -0.96 -21.52 23.87
CA ASP A 33 -1.38 -22.55 22.93
C ASP A 33 -1.29 -22.04 21.48
N GLY A 34 -0.76 -22.86 20.58
CA GLY A 34 -0.48 -22.44 19.20
C GLY A 34 -1.73 -22.01 18.43
N VAL A 35 -2.89 -22.63 18.68
CA VAL A 35 -4.15 -22.26 18.03
C VAL A 35 -4.64 -20.92 18.56
N VAL A 36 -4.60 -20.72 19.88
CA VAL A 36 -4.94 -19.44 20.51
C VAL A 36 -4.01 -18.33 20.00
N TYR A 37 -2.72 -18.62 19.87
CA TYR A 37 -1.74 -17.67 19.39
C TYR A 37 -1.99 -17.23 17.94
N LEU A 38 -2.33 -18.15 17.06
CA LEU A 38 -2.72 -17.86 15.68
C LEU A 38 -4.03 -17.06 15.60
N ALA A 39 -5.01 -17.37 16.46
CA ALA A 39 -6.27 -16.64 16.53
C ALA A 39 -6.06 -15.18 16.97
N LEU A 40 -5.27 -14.97 18.02
CA LEU A 40 -4.87 -13.63 18.48
C LEU A 40 -4.09 -12.89 17.39
N GLY A 41 -3.18 -13.58 16.70
CA GLY A 41 -2.43 -13.03 15.58
C GLY A 41 -3.32 -12.59 14.43
N TYR A 42 -4.29 -13.39 14.01
CA TYR A 42 -5.23 -13.00 12.97
C TYR A 42 -6.04 -11.74 13.36
N LEU A 43 -6.57 -11.70 14.59
CA LEU A 43 -7.31 -10.55 15.10
C LEU A 43 -6.45 -9.29 15.17
N ALA A 44 -5.23 -9.39 15.71
CA ALA A 44 -4.29 -8.29 15.76
C ALA A 44 -3.96 -7.78 14.35
N GLY A 45 -3.69 -8.69 13.41
CA GLY A 45 -3.42 -8.36 12.01
C GLY A 45 -4.55 -7.62 11.33
N TYR A 46 -5.80 -8.05 11.57
CA TYR A 46 -7.00 -7.37 11.07
C TYR A 46 -7.06 -5.91 11.54
N PHE A 47 -6.84 -5.65 12.84
CA PHE A 47 -6.83 -4.29 13.37
C PHE A 47 -5.65 -3.47 12.87
N ILE A 48 -4.46 -4.06 12.75
CA ILE A 48 -3.28 -3.36 12.18
C ILE A 48 -3.55 -2.92 10.74
N ASN A 49 -4.18 -3.77 9.93
CA ASN A 49 -4.59 -3.39 8.57
C ASN A 49 -5.59 -2.22 8.57
N ALA A 50 -6.56 -2.23 9.48
CA ALA A 50 -7.49 -1.11 9.65
C ALA A 50 -6.77 0.18 10.04
N ILE A 51 -5.84 0.13 11.00
CA ILE A 51 -5.01 1.28 11.40
C ILE A 51 -4.18 1.78 10.21
N GLY A 52 -3.56 0.87 9.45
CA GLY A 52 -2.80 1.24 8.26
C GLY A 52 -3.65 1.94 7.20
N SER A 53 -4.92 1.53 7.07
CA SER A 53 -5.88 2.22 6.20
C SER A 53 -6.26 3.61 6.68
N LEU A 54 -6.39 3.81 8.00
CA LEU A 54 -6.65 5.13 8.58
C LEU A 54 -5.45 6.07 8.41
N LEU A 55 -4.24 5.54 8.56
CA LEU A 55 -2.99 6.28 8.42
C LEU A 55 -2.58 6.52 6.96
N GLU A 56 -3.29 5.94 5.99
CA GLU A 56 -2.91 6.03 4.58
C GLU A 56 -2.79 7.48 4.08
N GLY A 57 -3.75 8.34 4.46
CA GLY A 57 -3.69 9.76 4.12
C GLY A 57 -2.44 10.47 4.68
N PHE A 58 -2.01 10.08 5.89
CA PHE A 58 -0.78 10.56 6.48
C PHE A 58 0.44 10.04 5.72
N TYR A 59 0.49 8.76 5.38
CA TYR A 59 1.58 8.18 4.58
C TYR A 59 1.67 8.80 3.18
N TYR A 60 0.55 9.21 2.58
CA TYR A 60 0.60 9.94 1.31
C TYR A 60 1.21 11.33 1.46
N LYS A 61 0.90 12.04 2.55
CA LYS A 61 1.48 13.37 2.82
C LYS A 61 3.01 13.30 2.90
N THR A 62 3.54 12.25 3.51
CA THR A 62 4.99 12.08 3.71
C THR A 62 5.75 11.62 2.46
N ILE A 63 5.08 11.03 1.47
CA ILE A 63 5.68 10.71 0.16
C ILE A 63 5.41 11.79 -0.90
N ASN A 64 5.05 13.00 -0.46
CA ASN A 64 4.72 14.19 -1.27
C ASN A 64 3.45 14.05 -2.13
N GLY A 65 2.42 13.34 -1.69
CA GLY A 65 1.13 13.21 -2.38
C GLY A 65 0.83 11.79 -2.91
N MET A 66 -0.40 11.59 -3.40
CA MET A 66 -0.86 10.28 -3.85
C MET A 66 -0.15 9.83 -5.14
N PRO A 67 0.25 8.54 -5.25
CA PRO A 67 0.86 8.00 -6.46
C PRO A 67 -0.03 8.11 -7.71
N SER A 68 -1.35 7.95 -7.56
CA SER A 68 -2.33 8.12 -8.65
C SER A 68 -2.27 9.51 -9.27
N ASP A 69 -2.25 10.52 -8.42
CA ASP A 69 -2.33 11.91 -8.84
C ASP A 69 -1.03 12.29 -9.57
N LYS A 70 0.11 11.88 -9.01
CA LYS A 70 1.42 12.10 -9.62
C LYS A 70 1.63 11.41 -10.97
N LEU A 71 0.89 10.34 -11.26
CA LEU A 71 0.93 9.70 -12.57
C LEU A 71 0.05 10.44 -13.60
N LEU A 72 -0.93 11.20 -13.13
CA LEU A 72 -1.87 11.98 -13.95
C LEU A 72 -1.55 13.48 -14.00
N THR A 73 -0.49 13.93 -13.31
CA THR A 73 0.02 15.30 -13.42
C THR A 73 1.24 15.34 -14.34
N LEU A 74 1.14 16.05 -15.45
CA LEU A 74 2.25 16.25 -16.40
C LEU A 74 3.32 17.17 -15.80
N VAL A 75 4.58 16.86 -16.07
CA VAL A 75 5.73 17.66 -15.62
C VAL A 75 6.39 18.28 -16.84
N ASN A 76 6.46 19.61 -16.88
CA ASN A 76 7.06 20.35 -17.99
C ASN A 76 8.50 19.87 -18.25
N GLY A 77 8.78 19.51 -19.51
CA GLY A 77 10.09 19.02 -19.93
C GLY A 77 10.37 17.53 -19.63
N GLN A 78 9.35 16.75 -19.21
CA GLN A 78 9.48 15.31 -19.02
C GLN A 78 8.42 14.53 -19.81
N ASN A 79 8.87 13.54 -20.58
CA ASN A 79 7.99 12.65 -21.36
C ASN A 79 7.34 11.54 -20.51
N TRP A 80 7.47 11.60 -19.18
CA TRP A 80 6.94 10.58 -18.27
C TRP A 80 6.53 11.21 -16.93
N THR A 81 5.55 10.59 -16.29
CA THR A 81 5.07 10.95 -14.95
C THR A 81 5.32 9.83 -13.95
N GLY A 82 5.17 10.12 -12.65
CA GLY A 82 5.38 9.15 -11.58
C GLY A 82 6.62 9.43 -10.71
N CYS A 83 7.49 8.44 -10.53
CA CYS A 83 8.73 8.59 -9.76
C CYS A 83 9.93 8.01 -10.52
N LYS A 84 11.17 8.40 -10.15
CA LYS A 84 12.40 7.99 -10.86
C LYS A 84 12.46 6.49 -11.18
N ARG A 85 11.96 5.64 -10.26
CA ARG A 85 11.96 4.17 -10.40
C ARG A 85 10.73 3.62 -11.13
N ILE A 86 9.56 4.28 -11.04
CA ILE A 86 8.33 3.88 -11.70
C ILE A 86 7.83 5.01 -12.58
N LYS A 87 8.09 4.87 -13.88
CA LYS A 87 7.72 5.82 -14.93
C LYS A 87 6.45 5.39 -15.63
N PHE A 88 5.62 6.36 -16.01
CA PHE A 88 4.46 6.19 -16.86
C PHE A 88 4.55 7.16 -18.04
N TYR A 89 4.70 6.60 -19.23
CA TYR A 89 4.96 7.36 -20.46
C TYR A 89 3.65 7.75 -21.19
N GLU A 90 2.57 7.01 -20.96
CA GLU A 90 1.28 7.22 -21.62
C GLU A 90 0.37 8.18 -20.85
N ALA A 91 0.96 9.06 -20.03
CA ALA A 91 0.23 9.99 -19.17
C ALA A 91 -0.65 10.94 -19.98
N GLU A 92 -0.13 11.54 -21.05
CA GLU A 92 -0.89 12.43 -21.93
C GLU A 92 -2.08 11.71 -22.57
N LYS A 93 -1.85 10.51 -23.11
CA LYS A 93 -2.89 9.67 -23.71
C LYS A 93 -3.97 9.31 -22.68
N ALA A 94 -3.56 8.88 -21.49
CA ALA A 94 -4.47 8.55 -20.40
C ALA A 94 -5.34 9.74 -19.99
N ILE A 95 -4.72 10.90 -19.75
CA ILE A 95 -5.41 12.13 -19.33
C ILE A 95 -6.41 12.57 -20.41
N ALA A 96 -5.99 12.62 -21.68
CA ALA A 96 -6.86 13.04 -22.78
C ALA A 96 -8.08 12.09 -22.92
N THR A 97 -7.83 10.78 -22.85
CA THR A 97 -8.89 9.77 -22.95
C THR A 97 -9.85 9.87 -21.76
N LEU A 98 -9.34 10.03 -20.54
CA LEU A 98 -10.14 10.15 -19.32
C LEU A 98 -10.98 11.42 -19.30
N LYS A 99 -10.42 12.56 -19.73
CA LYS A 99 -11.16 13.83 -19.84
C LYS A 99 -12.28 13.75 -20.87
N LYS A 100 -12.01 13.13 -22.03
CA LYS A 100 -13.01 12.89 -23.08
C LYS A 100 -14.14 12.01 -22.57
N GLU A 101 -13.82 10.92 -21.89
CA GLU A 101 -14.82 9.99 -21.35
C GLU A 101 -15.65 10.60 -20.21
N LEU A 102 -15.02 11.39 -19.33
CA LEU A 102 -15.73 12.10 -18.27
C LEU A 102 -16.54 13.30 -18.78
N ASN A 103 -16.40 13.65 -20.06
CA ASN A 103 -16.90 14.89 -20.65
C ASN A 103 -16.57 16.13 -19.78
N ASP A 104 -15.36 16.15 -19.22
CA ASP A 104 -14.91 17.15 -18.25
C ASP A 104 -13.43 17.46 -18.45
N GLN A 105 -13.16 18.61 -19.08
CA GLN A 105 -11.80 19.07 -19.39
C GLN A 105 -11.01 19.48 -18.13
N HIS A 106 -11.70 19.73 -17.01
CA HIS A 106 -11.13 20.19 -15.74
C HIS A 106 -11.25 19.11 -14.66
N ALA A 107 -11.47 17.85 -15.05
CA ALA A 107 -11.55 16.73 -14.15
C ALA A 107 -10.28 16.63 -13.29
N SER A 108 -10.45 16.57 -11.97
CA SER A 108 -9.34 16.35 -11.05
C SER A 108 -8.72 14.96 -11.23
N GLU A 109 -7.45 14.82 -10.88
CA GLU A 109 -6.70 13.56 -10.98
C GLU A 109 -7.39 12.44 -10.23
N ARG A 110 -7.95 12.73 -9.05
CA ARG A 110 -8.72 11.77 -8.26
C ARG A 110 -10.00 11.30 -8.98
N LYS A 111 -10.70 12.20 -9.66
CA LYS A 111 -11.90 11.86 -10.47
C LYS A 111 -11.51 11.01 -11.68
N MET A 112 -10.43 11.39 -12.37
CA MET A 112 -9.86 10.63 -13.50
C MET A 112 -9.43 9.22 -13.07
N PHE A 113 -8.66 9.10 -12.00
CA PHE A 113 -8.23 7.79 -11.47
C PHE A 113 -9.41 6.93 -11.02
N GLY A 114 -10.41 7.53 -10.36
CA GLY A 114 -11.64 6.82 -9.99
C GLY A 114 -12.49 6.36 -11.18
N CYS A 115 -12.39 7.02 -12.34
CA CYS A 115 -12.99 6.54 -13.59
C CYS A 115 -12.23 5.33 -14.13
N ALA A 116 -10.90 5.42 -14.22
CA ALA A 116 -10.05 4.32 -14.65
C ALA A 116 -10.27 3.06 -13.80
N MET A 117 -10.28 3.22 -12.47
CA MET A 117 -10.48 2.14 -11.52
C MET A 117 -11.84 1.45 -11.70
N ARG A 118 -12.92 2.21 -11.93
CA ARG A 118 -14.26 1.65 -12.17
C ARG A 118 -14.32 0.75 -13.40
N LYS A 119 -13.62 1.11 -14.49
CA LYS A 119 -13.53 0.29 -15.70
C LYS A 119 -12.72 -1.00 -15.52
N VAL A 120 -11.74 -0.98 -14.63
CA VAL A 120 -10.81 -2.09 -14.44
C VAL A 120 -11.26 -3.06 -13.34
N ASN A 121 -12.03 -2.59 -12.35
CA ASN A 121 -12.51 -3.39 -11.21
C ASN A 121 -13.44 -4.57 -11.57
N GLY A 122 -13.95 -4.63 -12.81
CA GLY A 122 -14.74 -5.77 -13.31
C GLY A 122 -13.91 -6.85 -14.02
N CYS A 123 -12.58 -6.77 -13.99
CA CYS A 123 -11.74 -7.74 -14.68
C CYS A 123 -11.19 -8.79 -13.73
N GLU A 124 -11.66 -10.03 -13.90
CA GLU A 124 -11.14 -11.19 -13.17
C GLU A 124 -9.75 -11.60 -13.68
N ASP A 125 -9.45 -11.40 -14.97
CA ASP A 125 -8.18 -11.80 -15.60
C ASP A 125 -7.07 -10.74 -15.57
N CYS A 126 -7.25 -9.59 -14.88
CA CYS A 126 -6.21 -8.56 -14.85
C CYS A 126 -5.33 -8.68 -13.60
N ARG A 127 -4.15 -8.07 -13.69
CA ARG A 127 -3.17 -8.07 -12.61
C ARG A 127 -3.51 -7.06 -11.52
N VAL A 128 -4.50 -6.19 -11.72
CA VAL A 128 -4.83 -5.07 -10.82
C VAL A 128 -5.19 -5.53 -9.40
N PRO A 129 -6.03 -6.57 -9.19
CA PRO A 129 -6.29 -7.09 -7.84
C PRO A 129 -5.02 -7.56 -7.12
N ALA A 130 -4.08 -8.19 -7.84
CA ALA A 130 -2.82 -8.65 -7.27
C ALA A 130 -1.91 -7.47 -6.86
N PHE A 131 -1.82 -6.43 -7.70
CA PHE A 131 -1.07 -5.21 -7.33
C PHE A 131 -1.73 -4.44 -6.18
N ASN A 132 -3.07 -4.43 -6.11
CA ASN A 132 -3.80 -3.83 -4.99
C ASN A 132 -3.49 -4.56 -3.67
N ALA A 133 -3.53 -5.91 -3.68
CA ALA A 133 -3.19 -6.72 -2.53
C ALA A 133 -1.73 -6.51 -2.07
N GLN A 134 -0.79 -6.40 -3.02
CA GLN A 134 0.61 -6.09 -2.70
C GLN A 134 0.79 -4.68 -2.11
N TYR A 135 0.01 -3.71 -2.58
CA TYR A 135 0.00 -2.36 -2.04
C TYR A 135 -0.55 -2.33 -0.60
N ALA A 136 -1.72 -2.92 -0.39
CA ALA A 136 -2.34 -3.04 0.93
C ALA A 136 -1.40 -3.74 1.91
N TRP A 137 -0.78 -4.85 1.50
CA TRP A 137 0.18 -5.56 2.33
C TRP A 137 1.42 -4.72 2.69
N ALA A 138 1.99 -3.97 1.73
CA ALA A 138 3.13 -3.09 2.01
C ALA A 138 2.78 -1.96 2.98
N ARG A 139 1.56 -1.42 2.90
CA ARG A 139 1.02 -0.44 3.85
C ARG A 139 0.90 -1.04 5.25
N THR A 140 0.27 -2.20 5.36
CA THR A 140 0.09 -2.89 6.65
C THR A 140 1.44 -3.25 7.27
N MET A 141 2.41 -3.70 6.48
CA MET A 141 3.78 -3.97 6.95
C MET A 141 4.45 -2.71 7.52
N LEU A 142 4.34 -1.58 6.83
CA LEU A 142 4.86 -0.30 7.33
C LEU A 142 4.21 0.08 8.67
N THR A 143 2.89 -0.03 8.78
CA THR A 143 2.16 0.22 10.03
C THR A 143 2.61 -0.72 11.14
N THR A 144 2.85 -1.99 10.82
CA THR A 144 3.34 -2.99 11.77
C THR A 144 4.71 -2.62 12.31
N ILE A 145 5.63 -2.20 11.44
CA ILE A 145 6.97 -1.76 11.84
C ILE A 145 6.88 -0.52 12.74
N LEU A 146 6.05 0.46 12.41
CA LEU A 146 5.84 1.65 13.26
C LEU A 146 5.34 1.27 14.66
N ILE A 147 4.37 0.34 14.75
CA ILE A 147 3.85 -0.13 16.03
C ILE A 147 4.94 -0.89 16.79
N ALA A 148 5.62 -1.84 16.13
CA ALA A 148 6.68 -2.64 16.74
C ALA A 148 7.84 -1.76 17.24
N ASP A 149 8.31 -0.81 16.43
CA ASP A 149 9.37 0.14 16.81
C ASP A 149 8.93 0.98 18.00
N THR A 150 7.68 1.43 18.06
CA THR A 150 7.15 2.18 19.20
C THR A 150 7.14 1.35 20.48
N LEU A 151 6.71 0.08 20.40
CA LEU A 151 6.71 -0.84 21.54
C LEU A 151 8.14 -1.16 22.01
N CYS A 152 9.05 -1.44 21.08
CA CYS A 152 10.45 -1.73 21.36
C CYS A 152 11.18 -0.52 21.93
N ALA A 153 10.90 0.70 21.43
CA ALA A 153 11.48 1.93 21.94
C ALA A 153 11.18 2.11 23.43
N PHE A 154 9.97 1.76 23.90
CA PHE A 154 9.64 1.84 25.33
C PHE A 154 10.60 1.03 26.22
N ARG A 155 11.08 -0.13 25.75
CA ARG A 155 11.99 -1.01 26.50
C ARG A 155 13.47 -0.73 26.24
N PHE A 156 13.82 -0.41 24.99
CA PHE A 156 15.19 -0.36 24.49
C PHE A 156 15.66 1.05 24.12
N TYR A 157 15.01 2.12 24.59
CA TYR A 157 15.37 3.50 24.23
C TYR A 157 16.84 3.86 24.55
N ASN A 158 17.42 3.29 25.62
CA ASN A 158 18.81 3.49 26.01
C ASN A 158 19.81 2.73 25.13
N GLU A 159 19.35 1.72 24.38
CA GLU A 159 20.21 0.90 23.55
C GLU A 159 20.48 1.60 22.22
N TRP A 160 21.70 2.11 22.04
CA TRP A 160 22.04 2.88 20.84
C TRP A 160 21.89 2.06 19.55
N GLN A 161 22.05 0.72 19.61
CA GLN A 161 21.92 -0.20 18.47
C GLN A 161 20.48 -0.34 17.98
N PHE A 162 19.49 -0.10 18.85
CA PHE A 162 18.07 -0.19 18.48
C PHE A 162 17.71 0.86 17.42
N TRP A 163 18.12 2.11 17.63
CA TRP A 163 17.78 3.23 16.76
C TRP A 163 18.17 3.06 15.28
N PRO A 164 19.42 2.67 14.91
CA PRO A 164 19.76 2.44 13.52
C PRO A 164 19.00 1.26 12.92
N ILE A 165 18.73 0.20 13.68
CA ILE A 165 17.95 -0.96 13.19
C ILE A 165 16.51 -0.55 12.87
N ALA A 166 15.84 0.12 13.82
CA ALA A 166 14.48 0.64 13.65
C ALA A 166 14.41 1.59 12.44
N MET A 167 15.34 2.54 12.34
CA MET A 167 15.40 3.47 11.22
C MET A 167 15.61 2.78 9.87
N ILE A 168 16.46 1.76 9.79
CA ILE A 168 16.67 0.99 8.54
C ILE A 168 15.38 0.27 8.13
N LEU A 169 14.72 -0.42 9.06
CA LEU A 169 13.47 -1.13 8.78
C LEU A 169 12.36 -0.18 8.34
N LEU A 170 12.25 0.97 9.02
CA LEU A 170 11.30 2.02 8.69
C LEU A 170 11.57 2.59 7.29
N ILE A 171 12.82 2.93 6.95
CA ILE A 171 13.16 3.44 5.61
C ILE A 171 12.86 2.42 4.51
N ILE A 172 13.21 1.15 4.72
CA ILE A 172 12.96 0.08 3.74
C ILE A 172 11.45 -0.09 3.52
N SER A 173 10.68 -0.21 4.60
CA SER A 173 9.23 -0.39 4.52
C SER A 173 8.52 0.82 3.92
N TRP A 174 8.98 2.04 4.24
CA TRP A 174 8.46 3.29 3.67
C TRP A 174 8.67 3.37 2.15
N ASN A 175 9.89 3.07 1.71
CA ASN A 175 10.23 3.03 0.28
C ASN A 175 9.42 1.95 -0.42
N ARG A 176 9.23 0.78 0.22
CA ARG A 176 8.42 -0.30 -0.34
C ARG A 176 6.96 0.08 -0.48
N PHE A 177 6.36 0.69 0.54
CA PHE A 177 4.99 1.23 0.50
C PHE A 177 4.83 2.21 -0.67
N LYS A 178 5.74 3.19 -0.77
CA LYS A 178 5.75 4.17 -1.85
C LYS A 178 5.77 3.50 -3.23
N GLU A 179 6.73 2.61 -3.45
CA GLU A 179 6.89 1.92 -4.74
C GLU A 179 5.66 1.10 -5.11
N ARG A 180 5.11 0.32 -4.16
CA ARG A 180 3.92 -0.49 -4.42
C ARG A 180 2.71 0.36 -4.75
N GLY A 181 2.56 1.53 -4.14
CA GLY A 181 1.52 2.50 -4.50
C GLY A 181 1.63 2.98 -5.95
N TYR A 182 2.85 3.31 -6.41
CA TYR A 182 3.08 3.69 -7.82
C TYR A 182 2.86 2.52 -8.78
N TYR A 183 3.32 1.31 -8.46
CA TYR A 183 3.09 0.14 -9.30
C TYR A 183 1.61 -0.16 -9.46
N TYR A 184 0.86 -0.10 -8.37
CA TYR A 184 -0.59 -0.30 -8.40
C TYR A 184 -1.29 0.75 -9.27
N ALA A 185 -1.05 2.04 -9.01
CA ALA A 185 -1.69 3.11 -9.76
C ALA A 185 -1.32 3.07 -11.26
N ARG A 186 -0.06 2.76 -11.59
CA ARG A 186 0.37 2.59 -12.98
C ARG A 186 -0.33 1.41 -13.67
N GLU A 187 -0.47 0.28 -12.97
CA GLU A 187 -1.15 -0.88 -13.55
C GLU A 187 -2.64 -0.61 -13.82
N VAL A 188 -3.32 0.13 -12.93
CA VAL A 188 -4.70 0.59 -13.16
C VAL A 188 -4.80 1.42 -14.45
N LEU A 189 -3.89 2.38 -14.65
CA LEU A 189 -3.90 3.23 -15.83
C LEU A 189 -3.55 2.47 -17.12
N ASN A 190 -2.54 1.59 -17.07
CA ASN A 190 -2.17 0.73 -18.20
C ASN A 190 -3.32 -0.17 -18.63
N GLU A 191 -3.97 -0.82 -17.67
CA GLU A 191 -5.08 -1.73 -17.95
C GLU A 191 -6.32 -0.98 -18.47
N TYR A 192 -6.56 0.23 -17.95
CA TYR A 192 -7.57 1.13 -18.49
C TYR A 192 -7.33 1.49 -19.96
N LEU A 193 -6.09 1.85 -20.32
CA LEU A 193 -5.72 2.19 -21.70
C LEU A 193 -5.90 0.98 -22.63
N LYS A 194 -5.38 -0.19 -22.25
CA LYS A 194 -5.54 -1.44 -23.02
C LYS A 194 -7.00 -1.77 -23.32
N ARG A 195 -7.91 -1.53 -22.37
CA ARG A 195 -9.34 -1.79 -22.53
C ARG A 195 -10.03 -0.77 -23.41
N THR A 196 -9.54 0.46 -23.41
CA THR A 196 -10.11 1.53 -24.21
C THR A 196 -9.66 1.41 -25.66
N ASP A 197 -8.39 1.03 -25.88
CA ASP A 197 -7.85 0.76 -27.22
C ASP A 197 -8.49 -0.47 -27.89
N LYS A 198 -8.96 -1.47 -27.12
CA LYS A 198 -9.69 -2.64 -27.66
C LYS A 198 -11.13 -2.36 -28.09
N LYS A 199 -11.67 -1.19 -27.77
CA LYS A 199 -13.06 -0.81 -28.10
C LYS A 199 -13.17 0.06 -29.36
N GLU A 200 -12.03 0.46 -29.93
CA GLU A 200 -11.93 1.03 -31.28
C GLU A 200 -11.70 -0.09 -32.30
#